data_AF-A0A7Y5N0Q5-F1
#
_entry.id   AF-A0A7Y5N0Q5-F1
#
_cell.length_a   1.000
_cell.length_b   1.000
_cell.length_c   1.000
_cell.angle_alpha   90.00
_cell.angle_beta   90.00
_cell.angle_gamma   90.00
#
_symmetry.space_group_name_H-M   'P 1'
#
loop_
_entity.id
_entity.type
_entity.pdbx_description
1 polymer ?
#
loop_
_entity_poly.entity_id
_entity_poly.type
_entity_poly.pdbx_seq_one_letter_code
_entity_poly.pdbx_strand_id
1 'polypeptide(L)'
;MTDEPQSARERAPGGAGPAAIEASRLPKGGLLGALLWPFRLVKGLYAWVLSWAESRYGVAALALISFAEASFFPIPPDPLLLALCFGKRRRSLYFGAVCTAASVLGGIAGWYIGYALFENVAVPLIERMGWAASWFGTPGSGVDTSSPIRAGGVEFYSDGLFYKVKQKFDENAFWAYFSAALTPIPYKVFTIAGGVFEVSFTALVTGSIAGRGTRMMGVALLAYFFGDRIKPFIERYFEWLTVAFCLLALAGFLVVKYMF
;
A
#
# COMPACT_ATOMS: atom_id res chain seq x y z
N MET A 1 -15.55 54.51 -18.86
CA MET A 1 -14.57 53.57 -18.29
C MET A 1 -15.37 52.65 -17.38
N THR A 2 -15.98 51.63 -17.96
CA THR A 2 -16.97 50.78 -17.29
C THR A 2 -16.25 49.62 -16.61
N ASP A 3 -16.44 49.52 -15.30
CA ASP A 3 -16.00 48.40 -14.47
C ASP A 3 -16.46 47.07 -15.04
N GLU A 4 -15.51 46.20 -15.36
CA GLU A 4 -15.75 44.81 -15.70
C GLU A 4 -15.92 44.03 -14.38
N PRO A 5 -17.04 43.33 -14.14
CA PRO A 5 -17.27 42.66 -12.87
C PRO A 5 -16.35 41.44 -12.73
N GLN A 6 -15.59 41.38 -11.63
CA GLN A 6 -14.67 40.29 -11.24
C GLN A 6 -15.34 38.90 -11.09
N SER A 7 -16.64 38.76 -11.33
CA SER A 7 -17.39 37.50 -11.17
C SER A 7 -17.23 36.51 -12.33
N ALA A 8 -16.50 36.87 -13.39
CA ALA A 8 -16.33 36.02 -14.58
C ALA A 8 -15.07 35.11 -14.56
N ARG A 9 -14.18 35.22 -13.57
CA ARG A 9 -12.95 34.41 -13.52
C ARG A 9 -13.09 33.04 -12.84
N GLU A 10 -14.26 32.70 -12.31
CA GLU A 10 -14.40 31.54 -11.40
C GLU A 10 -15.34 30.43 -11.91
N ARG A 11 -15.45 30.26 -13.24
CA ARG A 11 -16.17 29.12 -13.84
C ARG A 11 -15.37 28.47 -14.95
N ALA A 12 -14.23 27.88 -14.60
CA ALA A 12 -13.64 26.84 -15.44
C ALA A 12 -14.46 25.54 -15.25
N PRO A 13 -14.94 24.88 -16.32
CA PRO A 13 -15.62 23.61 -16.19
C PRO A 13 -14.60 22.53 -15.80
N GLY A 14 -14.74 22.00 -14.58
CA GLY A 14 -13.83 21.01 -14.00
C GLY A 14 -12.68 21.68 -13.26
N GLY A 15 -12.88 21.99 -11.98
CA GLY A 15 -11.86 22.53 -11.09
C GLY A 15 -10.72 21.54 -10.88
N ALA A 16 -9.78 21.50 -11.82
CA ALA A 16 -8.52 20.80 -11.65
C ALA A 16 -7.82 21.35 -10.40
N GLY A 17 -7.76 20.56 -9.34
CA GLY A 17 -7.03 20.94 -8.12
C GLY A 17 -5.58 21.33 -8.44
N PRO A 18 -4.89 22.05 -7.52
CA PRO A 18 -3.56 22.63 -7.76
C PRO A 18 -2.54 21.65 -8.38
N ALA A 19 -2.61 20.36 -8.03
CA ALA A 19 -1.77 19.30 -8.60
C ALA A 19 -2.00 19.02 -10.10
N ALA A 20 -3.23 19.10 -10.61
CA ALA A 20 -3.52 18.93 -12.04
C ALA A 20 -3.07 20.15 -12.86
N ILE A 21 -3.22 21.36 -12.29
CA ILE A 21 -2.69 22.59 -12.89
C ILE A 21 -1.16 22.49 -13.00
N GLU A 22 -0.48 22.05 -11.95
CA GLU A 22 0.96 21.87 -11.96
C GLU A 22 1.42 20.75 -12.92
N ALA A 23 0.68 19.64 -13.00
CA ALA A 23 0.96 18.56 -13.95
C ALA A 23 0.84 19.00 -15.42
N SER A 24 -0.07 19.94 -15.71
CA SER A 24 -0.24 20.51 -17.05
C SER A 24 0.86 21.49 -17.46
N ARG A 25 1.61 22.04 -16.49
CA ARG A 25 2.76 22.95 -16.72
C ARG A 25 4.06 22.24 -17.07
N LEU A 26 4.14 20.91 -16.89
CA LEU A 26 5.35 20.15 -17.20
C LEU A 26 5.54 20.00 -18.72
N PRO A 27 6.77 20.16 -19.24
CA PRO A 27 7.06 20.12 -20.68
C PRO A 27 6.63 18.78 -21.29
N LYS A 28 5.94 18.84 -22.42
CA LYS A 28 5.34 17.65 -23.08
C LYS A 28 6.24 16.96 -24.10
N GLY A 29 7.30 17.63 -24.55
CA GLY A 29 8.22 17.12 -25.58
C GLY A 29 9.69 17.25 -25.19
N GLY A 30 10.56 16.59 -25.95
CA GLY A 30 12.01 16.58 -25.75
C GLY A 30 12.50 15.63 -24.64
N LEU A 31 13.82 15.59 -24.43
CA LEU A 31 14.51 14.74 -23.45
C LEU A 31 13.96 14.95 -22.02
N LEU A 32 13.71 16.21 -21.64
CA LEU A 32 13.13 16.58 -20.36
C LEU A 32 11.69 16.05 -20.19
N GLY A 33 10.88 16.02 -21.27
CA GLY A 33 9.54 15.45 -21.24
C GLY A 33 9.55 13.93 -21.07
N ALA A 34 10.50 13.24 -21.70
CA ALA A 34 10.70 11.80 -21.54
C ALA A 34 11.23 11.43 -20.14
N LEU A 35 12.14 12.25 -19.59
CA LEU A 35 12.72 12.04 -18.25
C LEU A 35 11.68 12.29 -17.14
N LEU A 36 10.81 13.28 -17.30
CA LEU A 36 9.81 13.67 -16.30
C LEU A 36 8.46 12.97 -16.47
N TRP A 37 8.32 12.07 -17.46
CA TRP A 37 7.09 11.30 -17.70
C TRP A 37 6.55 10.59 -16.43
N PRO A 38 7.38 9.92 -15.60
CA PRO A 38 6.89 9.19 -14.43
C PRO A 38 6.27 10.14 -13.40
N PHE A 39 6.92 11.28 -13.17
CA PHE A 39 6.42 12.32 -12.26
C PHE A 39 5.08 12.90 -12.74
N ARG A 40 4.90 13.08 -14.05
CA ARG A 40 3.63 13.55 -14.64
C ARG A 40 2.50 12.54 -14.42
N LEU A 41 2.80 11.25 -14.58
CA LEU A 41 1.82 10.18 -14.35
C LEU A 41 1.39 10.15 -12.88
N VAL A 42 2.33 10.24 -11.93
CA VAL A 42 2.01 10.27 -10.49
C VAL A 42 1.14 11.49 -10.14
N LYS A 43 1.49 12.70 -10.60
CA LYS A 43 0.68 13.90 -10.37
C LYS A 43 -0.71 13.79 -11.01
N GLY A 44 -0.79 13.23 -12.21
CA GLY A 44 -2.05 13.00 -12.91
C GLY A 44 -2.95 12.00 -12.17
N LEU A 45 -2.39 10.89 -11.69
CA LEU A 45 -3.10 9.92 -10.85
C LEU A 45 -3.59 10.56 -9.55
N TYR A 46 -2.73 11.33 -8.87
CA TYR A 46 -3.11 12.04 -7.64
C TYR A 46 -4.30 12.97 -7.87
N ALA A 47 -4.27 13.79 -8.92
CA ALA A 47 -5.35 14.71 -9.23
C ALA A 47 -6.64 13.97 -9.63
N TRP A 48 -6.52 12.87 -10.38
CA TRP A 48 -7.64 12.01 -10.72
C TRP A 48 -8.27 11.39 -9.46
N VAL A 49 -7.46 10.84 -8.56
CA VAL A 49 -7.92 10.31 -7.26
C VAL A 49 -8.66 11.39 -6.48
N LEU A 50 -8.11 12.61 -6.42
CA LEU A 50 -8.71 13.72 -5.69
C LEU A 50 -10.03 14.21 -6.31
N SER A 51 -10.17 14.15 -7.63
CA SER A 51 -11.42 14.54 -8.32
C SER A 51 -12.64 13.74 -7.86
N TRP A 52 -12.44 12.50 -7.40
CA TRP A 52 -13.53 11.68 -6.86
C TRP A 52 -14.12 12.22 -5.56
N ALA A 53 -13.38 13.05 -4.81
CA ALA A 53 -13.86 13.67 -3.58
C ALA A 53 -15.03 14.64 -3.81
N GLU A 54 -15.07 15.28 -4.98
CA GLU A 54 -16.15 16.20 -5.39
C GLU A 54 -17.35 15.46 -6.00
N SER A 55 -17.15 14.20 -6.39
CA SER A 55 -18.20 13.38 -7.02
C SER A 55 -19.16 12.78 -5.98
N ARG A 56 -20.39 12.47 -6.43
CA ARG A 56 -21.35 11.68 -5.63
C ARG A 56 -20.89 10.25 -5.30
N TYR A 57 -19.83 9.79 -5.97
CA TYR A 57 -19.28 8.43 -5.87
C TYR A 57 -18.02 8.35 -5.00
N GLY A 58 -17.63 9.43 -4.31
CA GLY A 58 -16.37 9.47 -3.55
C GLY A 58 -16.16 8.31 -2.56
N VAL A 59 -17.23 7.84 -1.90
CA VAL A 59 -17.15 6.68 -0.98
C VAL A 59 -16.88 5.37 -1.72
N ALA A 60 -17.53 5.16 -2.87
CA ALA A 60 -17.32 3.97 -3.69
C ALA A 60 -15.91 3.98 -4.30
N ALA A 61 -15.46 5.14 -4.79
CA ALA A 61 -14.09 5.32 -5.26
C ALA A 61 -13.06 5.05 -4.14
N LEU A 62 -13.29 5.56 -2.93
CA LEU A 62 -12.45 5.28 -1.76
C LEU A 62 -12.36 3.78 -1.47
N ALA A 63 -13.48 3.08 -1.46
CA ALA A 63 -13.50 1.63 -1.23
C ALA A 63 -12.74 0.88 -2.32
N LEU A 64 -13.03 1.14 -3.60
CA LEU A 64 -12.39 0.46 -4.72
C LEU A 64 -10.88 0.72 -4.79
N ILE A 65 -10.46 1.98 -4.59
CA ILE A 65 -9.05 2.35 -4.59
C ILE A 65 -8.33 1.71 -3.40
N SER A 66 -8.92 1.75 -2.20
CA SER A 66 -8.34 1.11 -1.00
C SER A 66 -8.21 -0.41 -1.16
N PHE A 67 -9.22 -1.06 -1.73
CA PHE A 67 -9.18 -2.48 -2.06
C PHE A 67 -8.08 -2.80 -3.07
N ALA A 68 -8.01 -2.04 -4.17
CA ALA A 68 -7.01 -2.24 -5.20
C ALA A 68 -5.59 -2.00 -4.69
N GLU A 69 -5.39 -1.00 -3.81
CA GLU A 69 -4.11 -0.70 -3.18
C GLU A 69 -3.56 -1.88 -2.37
N ALA A 70 -4.43 -2.46 -1.56
CA ALA A 70 -4.10 -3.57 -0.69
C ALA A 70 -3.92 -4.91 -1.43
N SER A 71 -4.53 -5.04 -2.62
CA SER A 71 -4.49 -6.27 -3.41
C SER A 71 -3.28 -6.33 -4.35
N PHE A 72 -3.13 -5.36 -5.26
CA PHE A 72 -2.14 -5.46 -6.35
C PHE A 72 -1.64 -4.14 -6.92
N PHE A 73 -2.38 -3.03 -6.79
CA PHE A 73 -2.07 -1.79 -7.50
C PHE A 73 -1.42 -0.73 -6.59
N PRO A 74 -0.46 0.10 -7.04
CA PRO A 74 0.15 1.13 -6.19
C PRO A 74 -0.57 2.49 -6.30
N ILE A 75 -1.87 2.57 -5.96
CA ILE A 75 -2.57 3.86 -5.79
C ILE A 75 -2.81 4.13 -4.30
N PRO A 76 -2.27 5.21 -3.71
CA PRO A 76 -2.51 5.54 -2.31
C PRO A 76 -3.97 6.02 -2.09
N PRO A 77 -4.77 5.39 -1.21
CA PRO A 77 -6.11 5.84 -0.86
C PRO A 77 -6.11 7.05 0.09
N ASP A 78 -4.99 7.30 0.76
CA ASP A 78 -4.87 8.30 1.83
C ASP A 78 -5.29 9.71 1.42
N PRO A 79 -4.89 10.25 0.24
CA PRO A 79 -5.30 11.59 -0.18
C PRO A 79 -6.81 11.71 -0.38
N LEU A 80 -7.46 10.67 -0.92
CA LEU A 80 -8.90 10.64 -1.10
C LEU A 80 -9.63 10.52 0.25
N LEU A 81 -9.11 9.68 1.16
CA LEU A 81 -9.65 9.59 2.52
C LEU A 81 -9.57 10.95 3.24
N LEU A 82 -8.43 11.64 3.16
CA LEU A 82 -8.25 12.97 3.74
C LEU A 82 -9.24 13.97 3.13
N ALA A 83 -9.35 14.02 1.80
CA ALA A 83 -10.25 14.93 1.11
C ALA A 83 -11.72 14.73 1.53
N LEU A 84 -12.18 13.48 1.60
CA LEU A 84 -13.53 13.15 2.04
C LEU A 84 -13.75 13.47 3.53
N CYS A 85 -12.78 13.14 4.39
CA CYS A 85 -12.83 13.43 5.82
C CYS A 85 -12.93 14.94 6.10
N PHE A 86 -12.19 15.79 5.40
CA PHE A 86 -12.30 17.24 5.55
C PHE A 86 -13.57 17.80 4.89
N GLY A 87 -13.99 17.26 3.74
CA GLY A 87 -15.23 17.69 3.07
C GLY A 87 -16.49 17.41 3.89
N LYS A 88 -16.55 16.28 4.61
CA LYS A 88 -17.69 15.90 5.47
C LYS A 88 -17.21 15.38 6.82
N ARG A 89 -16.67 16.28 7.65
CA ARG A 89 -16.08 15.98 8.96
C ARG A 89 -16.91 15.08 9.88
N ARG A 90 -18.23 15.30 9.99
CA ARG A 90 -19.11 14.46 10.84
C ARG A 90 -19.19 12.99 10.40
N ARG A 91 -18.79 12.68 9.16
CA ARG A 91 -18.75 11.33 8.59
C ARG A 91 -17.33 10.79 8.38
N SER A 92 -16.30 11.48 8.88
CA SER A 92 -14.90 11.04 8.77
C SER A 92 -14.68 9.62 9.27
N LEU A 93 -15.23 9.28 10.45
CA LEU A 93 -15.17 7.91 11.00
C LEU A 93 -15.83 6.86 10.10
N TYR A 94 -16.91 7.23 9.41
CA TYR A 94 -17.52 6.34 8.43
C TYR A 94 -16.58 6.10 7.23
N PHE A 95 -15.95 7.15 6.70
CA PHE A 95 -15.02 7.00 5.57
C PHE A 95 -13.81 6.14 5.94
N GLY A 96 -13.22 6.36 7.12
CA GLY A 96 -12.10 5.53 7.55
C GLY A 96 -12.50 4.08 7.85
N ALA A 97 -13.72 3.83 8.32
CA ALA A 97 -14.23 2.46 8.50
C ALA A 97 -14.42 1.75 7.16
N VAL A 98 -15.02 2.44 6.16
CA VAL A 98 -15.15 1.92 4.79
C VAL A 98 -13.77 1.65 4.19
N CYS A 99 -12.83 2.58 4.34
CA CYS A 99 -11.46 2.42 3.84
C CYS A 99 -10.75 1.23 4.48
N THR A 100 -10.92 1.04 5.79
CA THR A 100 -10.36 -0.10 6.54
C THR A 100 -10.94 -1.41 6.05
N ALA A 101 -12.27 -1.52 5.99
CA ALA A 101 -12.95 -2.73 5.53
C ALA A 101 -12.53 -3.10 4.11
N ALA A 102 -12.52 -2.14 3.19
CA ALA A 102 -12.08 -2.35 1.82
C ALA A 102 -10.59 -2.76 1.73
N SER A 103 -9.73 -2.16 2.56
CA SER A 103 -8.30 -2.50 2.61
C SER A 103 -8.07 -3.92 3.13
N VAL A 104 -8.80 -4.34 4.16
CA VAL A 104 -8.72 -5.71 4.70
C VAL A 104 -9.21 -6.72 3.67
N LEU A 105 -10.32 -6.45 3.00
CA LEU A 105 -10.82 -7.27 1.88
C LEU A 105 -9.80 -7.34 0.73
N GLY A 106 -9.14 -6.22 0.43
CA GLY A 106 -8.07 -6.22 -0.57
C GLY A 106 -6.84 -7.02 -0.13
N GLY A 107 -6.50 -6.99 1.15
CA GLY A 107 -5.45 -7.84 1.72
C GLY A 107 -5.78 -9.34 1.62
N ILE A 108 -7.05 -9.69 1.89
CA ILE A 108 -7.57 -11.05 1.68
C ILE A 108 -7.45 -11.45 0.22
N ALA A 109 -7.85 -10.57 -0.71
CA ALA A 109 -7.69 -10.83 -2.15
C ALA A 109 -6.21 -10.99 -2.54
N GLY A 110 -5.31 -10.15 -2.01
CA GLY A 110 -3.87 -10.27 -2.20
C GLY A 110 -3.30 -11.60 -1.72
N TRP A 111 -3.77 -12.10 -0.58
CA TRP A 111 -3.42 -13.44 -0.08
C TRP A 111 -3.85 -14.53 -1.06
N TYR A 112 -5.09 -14.49 -1.57
CA TYR A 112 -5.54 -15.45 -2.58
C TYR A 112 -4.78 -15.33 -3.90
N ILE A 113 -4.41 -14.11 -4.32
CA ILE A 113 -3.59 -13.89 -5.51
C ILE A 113 -2.22 -14.55 -5.33
N GLY A 114 -1.58 -14.36 -4.17
CA GLY A 114 -0.30 -15.00 -3.85
C GLY A 114 -0.38 -16.52 -3.89
N TYR A 115 -1.40 -17.09 -3.23
CA TYR A 115 -1.66 -18.52 -3.22
C TYR A 115 -1.85 -19.09 -4.64
N ALA A 116 -2.70 -18.46 -5.46
CA ALA A 116 -3.02 -18.95 -6.80
C ALA A 116 -1.87 -18.82 -7.79
N LEU A 117 -1.05 -17.76 -7.69
CA LEU A 117 0.06 -17.52 -8.62
C LEU A 117 1.34 -18.27 -8.24
N PHE A 118 1.44 -18.82 -7.03
CA PHE A 118 2.67 -19.43 -6.57
C PHE A 118 3.08 -20.64 -7.44
N GLU A 119 2.23 -21.66 -7.52
CA GLU A 119 2.50 -22.84 -8.34
C GLU A 119 2.52 -22.52 -9.84
N ASN A 120 1.58 -21.69 -10.29
CA ASN A 120 1.35 -21.47 -11.72
C ASN A 120 2.35 -20.51 -12.36
N VAL A 121 2.97 -19.63 -11.56
CA VAL A 121 3.84 -18.56 -12.06
C VAL A 121 5.17 -18.53 -11.33
N ALA A 122 5.17 -18.47 -9.99
CA ALA A 122 6.40 -18.28 -9.24
C ALA A 122 7.35 -19.49 -9.34
N VAL A 123 6.83 -20.71 -9.17
CA VAL A 123 7.64 -21.95 -9.23
C VAL A 123 8.28 -22.14 -10.62
N PRO A 124 7.53 -22.11 -11.75
CA PRO A 124 8.12 -22.21 -13.08
C PRO A 124 9.13 -21.10 -13.38
N LEU A 125 8.91 -19.88 -12.85
CA LEU A 125 9.83 -18.77 -13.03
C LEU A 125 11.16 -19.00 -12.30
N ILE A 126 11.10 -19.45 -11.04
CA ILE A 126 12.28 -19.75 -10.22
C ILE A 126 13.08 -20.90 -10.84
N GLU A 127 12.40 -21.93 -11.36
CA GLU A 127 13.03 -23.02 -12.10
C GLU A 127 13.72 -22.54 -13.38
N ARG A 128 13.06 -21.71 -14.19
CA ARG A 128 13.65 -21.13 -15.41
C ARG A 128 14.86 -20.23 -15.13
N MET A 129 14.89 -19.59 -13.97
CA MET A 129 16.03 -18.79 -13.52
C MET A 129 17.19 -19.67 -12.99
N GLY A 130 17.00 -20.98 -12.85
CA GLY A 130 18.00 -21.89 -12.28
C GLY A 130 18.20 -21.73 -10.78
N TRP A 131 17.26 -21.07 -10.08
CA TRP A 131 17.37 -20.76 -8.66
C TRP A 131 16.63 -21.74 -7.75
N ALA A 132 15.99 -22.76 -8.33
CA ALA A 132 15.20 -23.77 -7.60
C ALA A 132 15.96 -24.39 -6.42
N ALA A 133 17.22 -24.81 -6.61
CA ALA A 133 18.03 -25.40 -5.54
C ALA A 133 18.26 -24.44 -4.37
N SER A 134 18.48 -23.15 -4.63
CA SER A 134 18.71 -22.14 -3.58
C SER A 134 17.42 -21.76 -2.82
N TRP A 135 16.29 -21.74 -3.52
CA TRP A 135 15.00 -21.35 -2.95
C TRP A 135 14.31 -22.51 -2.25
N PHE A 136 14.18 -23.65 -2.94
CA PHE A 136 13.42 -24.81 -2.49
C PHE A 136 14.28 -25.85 -1.75
N GLY A 137 15.60 -25.76 -1.87
CA GLY A 137 16.54 -26.73 -1.32
C GLY A 137 16.76 -27.91 -2.26
N THR A 138 17.68 -28.80 -1.89
CA THR A 138 18.02 -29.98 -2.70
C THR A 138 17.68 -31.27 -1.97
N PRO A 139 16.97 -32.22 -2.60
CA PRO A 139 16.70 -33.52 -2.00
C PRO A 139 18.02 -34.23 -1.64
N GLY A 140 18.17 -34.65 -0.38
CA GLY A 140 19.34 -35.45 0.06
C GLY A 140 20.59 -34.64 0.47
N SER A 141 20.48 -33.32 0.70
CA SER A 141 21.58 -32.48 1.21
C SER A 141 22.03 -32.76 2.65
N GLY A 142 21.50 -33.81 3.29
CA GLY A 142 21.89 -34.25 4.63
C GLY A 142 21.19 -33.52 5.78
N VAL A 143 20.21 -32.65 5.49
CA VAL A 143 19.38 -31.96 6.48
C VAL A 143 17.98 -32.56 6.46
N ASP A 144 17.52 -33.09 7.60
CA ASP A 144 16.26 -33.81 7.86
C ASP A 144 15.27 -33.94 6.68
N THR A 145 15.35 -35.08 5.98
CA THR A 145 14.47 -35.46 4.85
C THR A 145 13.12 -36.04 5.30
N SER A 146 12.89 -36.18 6.60
CA SER A 146 11.80 -36.99 7.15
C SER A 146 10.41 -36.36 7.04
N SER A 147 10.29 -35.07 6.70
CA SER A 147 9.01 -34.39 6.45
C SER A 147 9.22 -33.12 5.60
N PRO A 148 9.22 -33.21 4.26
CA PRO A 148 9.23 -32.00 3.43
C PRO A 148 7.97 -31.18 3.75
N ILE A 149 8.14 -29.87 3.99
CA ILE A 149 6.99 -28.97 4.07
C ILE A 149 6.46 -28.84 2.66
N ARG A 150 5.13 -28.93 2.52
CA ARG A 150 4.44 -28.70 1.26
C ARG A 150 3.70 -27.37 1.35
N ALA A 151 3.87 -26.57 0.32
CA ALA A 151 2.99 -25.45 0.00
C ALA A 151 2.47 -25.76 -1.41
N GLY A 152 1.18 -26.09 -1.48
CA GLY A 152 0.58 -26.69 -2.65
C GLY A 152 1.21 -28.04 -3.05
N GLY A 153 1.47 -28.23 -4.34
CA GLY A 153 2.08 -29.42 -4.94
C GLY A 153 3.62 -29.44 -4.93
N VAL A 154 4.28 -28.46 -4.30
CA VAL A 154 5.74 -28.31 -4.28
C VAL A 154 6.32 -28.68 -2.93
N GLU A 155 7.43 -29.43 -2.94
CA GLU A 155 8.14 -29.86 -1.73
C GLU A 155 9.31 -28.92 -1.42
N PHE A 156 9.40 -28.49 -0.15
CA PHE A 156 10.44 -27.59 0.34
C PHE A 156 11.30 -28.29 1.39
N TYR A 157 12.61 -28.09 1.27
CA TYR A 157 13.62 -28.62 2.19
C TYR A 157 14.17 -27.53 3.10
N SER A 158 14.65 -27.94 4.28
CA SER A 158 15.05 -27.08 5.40
C SER A 158 16.30 -26.22 5.14
N ASP A 159 17.13 -26.62 4.19
CA ASP A 159 18.29 -25.86 3.70
C ASP A 159 17.89 -24.66 2.83
N GLY A 160 16.75 -24.76 2.13
CA GLY A 160 16.21 -23.75 1.23
C GLY A 160 15.84 -22.43 1.90
N LEU A 161 15.98 -21.33 1.15
CA LEU A 161 15.57 -19.99 1.62
C LEU A 161 14.06 -19.93 1.92
N PHE A 162 13.24 -20.62 1.11
CA PHE A 162 11.79 -20.62 1.25
C PHE A 162 11.35 -21.15 2.61
N TYR A 163 11.93 -22.26 3.06
CA TYR A 163 11.64 -22.85 4.38
C TYR A 163 11.95 -21.86 5.51
N LYS A 164 13.14 -21.24 5.49
CA LYS A 164 13.59 -20.30 6.52
C LYS A 164 12.70 -19.05 6.59
N VAL A 165 12.32 -18.51 5.44
CA VAL A 165 11.43 -17.35 5.35
C VAL A 165 10.02 -17.70 5.82
N LYS A 166 9.48 -18.84 5.35
CA LYS A 166 8.16 -19.33 5.77
C LYS A 166 8.10 -19.51 7.27
N GLN A 167 9.06 -20.21 7.86
CA GLN A 167 9.11 -20.47 9.30
C GLN A 167 9.10 -19.16 10.10
N LYS A 168 10.00 -18.22 9.78
CA LYS A 168 10.06 -16.92 10.48
C LYS A 168 8.78 -16.11 10.32
N PHE A 169 8.16 -16.19 9.16
CA PHE A 169 6.91 -15.49 8.88
C PHE A 169 5.75 -16.12 9.66
N ASP A 170 5.63 -17.45 9.68
CA ASP A 170 4.60 -18.15 10.45
C ASP A 170 4.71 -17.87 11.95
N GLU A 171 5.92 -17.88 12.51
CA GLU A 171 6.18 -17.56 13.93
C GLU A 171 5.74 -16.14 14.30
N ASN A 172 5.83 -15.19 13.37
CA ASN A 172 5.57 -13.77 13.62
C ASN A 172 4.41 -13.21 12.78
N ALA A 173 3.52 -14.08 12.29
CA ALA A 173 2.56 -13.73 11.24
C ALA A 173 1.73 -12.49 11.58
N PHE A 174 1.16 -12.45 12.79
CA PHE A 174 0.37 -11.30 13.26
C PHE A 174 1.20 -10.01 13.25
N TRP A 175 2.40 -10.03 13.83
CA TRP A 175 3.27 -8.86 13.94
C TRP A 175 3.78 -8.39 12.59
N ALA A 176 4.06 -9.30 11.68
CA ALA A 176 4.45 -9.00 10.31
C ALA A 176 3.32 -8.25 9.58
N TYR A 177 2.08 -8.76 9.61
CA TYR A 177 0.95 -8.07 8.98
C TYR A 177 0.61 -6.76 9.66
N PHE A 178 0.61 -6.72 11.00
CA PHE A 178 0.31 -5.51 11.77
C PHE A 178 1.31 -4.40 11.47
N SER A 179 2.61 -4.69 11.56
CA SER A 179 3.67 -3.71 11.31
C SER A 179 3.69 -3.26 9.84
N ALA A 180 3.52 -4.17 8.89
CA ALA A 180 3.42 -3.83 7.48
C ALA A 180 2.19 -2.96 7.17
N ALA A 181 1.06 -3.18 7.85
CA ALA A 181 -0.16 -2.41 7.68
C ALA A 181 -0.11 -1.03 8.35
N LEU A 182 0.61 -0.91 9.47
CA LEU A 182 0.73 0.33 10.23
C LEU A 182 1.77 1.29 9.63
N THR A 183 2.87 0.73 9.10
CA THR A 183 4.01 1.52 8.61
C THR A 183 3.82 1.95 7.14
N PRO A 184 4.69 2.85 6.62
CA PRO A 184 4.73 3.21 5.20
C PRO A 184 5.25 2.08 4.28
N ILE A 185 5.57 0.91 4.83
CA ILE A 185 6.04 -0.26 4.08
C ILE A 185 4.90 -0.78 3.18
N PRO A 186 5.18 -1.27 1.97
CA PRO A 186 4.15 -1.79 1.07
C PRO A 186 3.48 -3.06 1.63
N TYR A 187 2.37 -2.87 2.34
CA TYR A 187 1.55 -3.94 2.93
C TYR A 187 1.20 -5.07 1.95
N LYS A 188 0.93 -4.75 0.67
CA LYS A 188 0.62 -5.75 -0.37
C LYS A 188 1.71 -6.81 -0.57
N VAL A 189 2.98 -6.47 -0.29
CA VAL A 189 4.08 -7.43 -0.38
C VAL A 189 3.90 -8.53 0.66
N PHE A 190 3.50 -8.16 1.87
CA PHE A 190 3.26 -9.11 2.95
C PHE A 190 2.01 -9.94 2.73
N THR A 191 0.94 -9.36 2.17
CA THR A 191 -0.29 -10.13 1.90
C THR A 191 -0.10 -11.14 0.79
N ILE A 192 0.55 -10.76 -0.31
CA ILE A 192 0.88 -11.68 -1.42
C ILE A 192 1.86 -12.74 -0.94
N ALA A 193 2.93 -12.36 -0.22
CA ALA A 193 3.86 -13.32 0.38
C ALA A 193 3.13 -14.27 1.33
N GLY A 194 2.19 -13.76 2.12
CA GLY A 194 1.33 -14.54 3.00
C GLY A 194 0.58 -15.65 2.27
N GLY A 195 0.07 -15.36 1.09
CA GLY A 195 -0.56 -16.35 0.21
C GLY A 195 0.42 -17.37 -0.34
N VAL A 196 1.58 -16.90 -0.81
CA VAL A 196 2.68 -17.74 -1.33
C VAL A 196 3.18 -18.73 -0.27
N PHE A 197 3.31 -18.28 0.97
CA PHE A 197 3.80 -19.08 2.09
C PHE A 197 2.68 -19.78 2.86
N GLU A 198 1.41 -19.67 2.43
CA GLU A 198 0.24 -20.22 3.13
C GLU A 198 0.16 -19.85 4.63
N VAL A 199 0.55 -18.61 4.94
CA VAL A 199 0.57 -18.07 6.31
C VAL A 199 -0.86 -17.91 6.83
N SER A 200 -1.04 -18.13 8.14
CA SER A 200 -2.33 -18.08 8.83
C SER A 200 -3.24 -16.92 8.39
N PHE A 201 -4.39 -17.30 7.82
CA PHE A 201 -5.43 -16.36 7.39
C PHE A 201 -5.96 -15.52 8.56
N THR A 202 -6.06 -16.10 9.75
CA THR A 202 -6.52 -15.39 10.95
C THR A 202 -5.54 -14.30 11.35
N ALA A 203 -4.24 -14.57 11.30
CA ALA A 203 -3.20 -13.59 11.57
C ALA A 203 -3.22 -12.44 10.55
N LEU A 204 -3.46 -12.75 9.27
CA LEU A 204 -3.69 -11.75 8.23
C LEU A 204 -4.86 -10.86 8.60
N VAL A 205 -6.06 -11.41 8.81
CA VAL A 205 -7.26 -10.59 9.06
C VAL A 205 -7.11 -9.75 10.32
N THR A 206 -6.69 -10.34 11.43
CA THR A 206 -6.56 -9.64 12.72
C THR A 206 -5.46 -8.59 12.71
N GLY A 207 -4.26 -8.93 12.20
CA GLY A 207 -3.15 -7.99 12.08
C GLY A 207 -3.48 -6.82 11.16
N SER A 208 -4.22 -7.10 10.08
CA SER A 208 -4.62 -6.09 9.11
C SER A 208 -5.72 -5.17 9.62
N ILE A 209 -6.73 -5.70 10.32
CA ILE A 209 -7.74 -4.89 10.99
C ILE A 209 -7.07 -3.96 12.00
N ALA A 210 -6.15 -4.50 12.84
CA ALA A 210 -5.44 -3.70 13.84
C ALA A 210 -4.55 -2.63 13.19
N GLY A 211 -3.72 -2.98 12.21
CA GLY A 211 -2.78 -2.06 11.58
C GLY A 211 -3.45 -1.06 10.64
N ARG A 212 -4.21 -1.54 9.65
CA ARG A 212 -4.93 -0.66 8.69
C ARG A 212 -5.99 0.16 9.39
N GLY A 213 -6.71 -0.45 10.35
CA GLY A 213 -7.70 0.26 11.17
C GLY A 213 -7.06 1.40 11.93
N THR A 214 -5.92 1.17 12.61
CA THR A 214 -5.22 2.25 13.34
C THR A 214 -4.81 3.40 12.41
N ARG A 215 -4.23 3.11 11.25
CA ARG A 215 -3.80 4.15 10.30
C ARG A 215 -4.98 4.96 9.75
N MET A 216 -5.98 4.28 9.19
CA MET A 216 -7.11 4.94 8.51
C MET A 216 -8.07 5.58 9.51
N MET A 217 -8.29 4.95 10.67
CA MET A 217 -9.09 5.53 11.75
C MET A 217 -8.35 6.63 12.48
N GLY A 218 -7.04 6.56 12.64
CA GLY A 218 -6.26 7.65 13.20
C GLY A 218 -6.45 8.94 12.40
N VAL A 219 -6.32 8.86 11.07
CA VAL A 219 -6.57 10.01 10.18
C VAL A 219 -8.01 10.51 10.29
N ALA A 220 -8.99 9.60 10.24
CA ALA A 220 -10.40 9.96 10.34
C ALA A 220 -10.76 10.57 11.71
N LEU A 221 -10.21 10.06 12.81
CA LEU A 221 -10.38 10.58 14.17
C LEU A 221 -9.78 11.97 14.30
N LEU A 222 -8.57 12.18 13.78
CA LEU A 222 -7.92 13.48 13.78
C LEU A 222 -8.74 14.50 12.98
N ALA A 223 -9.26 14.11 11.82
CA ALA A 223 -10.19 14.95 11.07
C ALA A 223 -11.49 15.20 11.85
N TYR A 224 -12.03 14.20 12.55
CA TYR A 224 -13.24 14.31 13.37
C TYR A 224 -13.09 15.29 14.53
N PHE A 225 -11.93 15.32 15.21
CA PHE A 225 -11.69 16.15 16.41
C PHE A 225 -11.03 17.49 16.13
N PHE A 226 -10.18 17.61 15.11
CA PHE A 226 -9.44 18.84 14.82
C PHE A 226 -9.90 19.53 13.51
N GLY A 227 -10.36 18.77 12.51
CA GLY A 227 -10.86 19.26 11.22
C GLY A 227 -9.94 20.27 10.56
N ASP A 228 -10.48 21.40 10.08
CA ASP A 228 -9.74 22.31 9.20
C ASP A 228 -8.43 22.86 9.79
N ARG A 229 -8.30 22.91 11.13
CA ARG A 229 -7.06 23.32 11.79
C ARG A 229 -5.89 22.37 11.54
N ILE A 230 -6.15 21.07 11.38
CA ILE A 230 -5.08 20.07 11.23
C ILE A 230 -4.76 19.76 9.76
N LYS A 231 -5.63 20.17 8.83
CA LYS A 231 -5.45 19.97 7.39
C LYS A 231 -4.09 20.45 6.88
N PRO A 232 -3.68 21.71 7.08
CA PRO A 232 -2.37 22.19 6.60
C PRO A 232 -1.19 21.55 7.36
N PHE A 233 -1.41 21.05 8.59
CA PHE A 233 -0.37 20.31 9.32
C PHE A 233 -0.17 18.92 8.74
N ILE A 234 -1.24 18.16 8.51
CA ILE A 234 -1.15 16.82 7.91
C ILE A 234 -0.54 16.92 6.51
N GLU A 235 -1.05 17.81 5.66
CA GLU A 235 -0.54 17.97 4.30
C GLU A 235 0.95 18.39 4.27
N ARG A 236 1.41 19.19 5.25
CA ARG A 236 2.81 19.67 5.30
C ARG A 236 3.80 18.69 5.92
N TYR A 237 3.38 17.95 6.95
CA TYR A 237 4.30 17.12 7.75
C TYR A 237 4.21 15.63 7.41
N PHE A 238 3.17 15.14 6.73
CA PHE A 238 3.01 13.72 6.44
C PHE A 238 4.16 13.15 5.59
N GLU A 239 4.62 13.89 4.58
CA GLU A 239 5.75 13.48 3.74
C GLU A 239 7.06 13.42 4.54
N TRP A 240 7.35 14.46 5.33
CA TRP A 240 8.55 14.51 6.16
C TRP A 240 8.55 13.48 7.28
N LEU A 241 7.40 13.24 7.90
CA LEU A 241 7.24 12.20 8.91
C LEU A 241 7.49 10.81 8.31
N THR A 242 7.02 10.58 7.08
CA THR A 242 7.26 9.33 6.35
C THR A 242 8.74 9.14 6.05
N VAL A 243 9.41 10.15 5.51
CA VAL A 243 10.86 10.11 5.23
C VAL A 243 11.66 9.91 6.51
N ALA A 244 11.35 10.65 7.58
CA ALA A 244 12.01 10.52 8.87
C ALA A 244 11.84 9.11 9.46
N PHE A 245 10.63 8.55 9.42
CA PHE A 245 10.36 7.19 9.86
C PHE A 245 11.15 6.15 9.04
N CYS A 246 11.18 6.27 7.71
CA CYS A 246 11.95 5.38 6.86
C CYS A 246 13.46 5.46 7.14
N LEU A 247 14.00 6.67 7.33
CA LEU A 247 15.41 6.87 7.68
C LEU A 247 15.73 6.27 9.05
N LEU A 248 14.85 6.45 10.04
CA LEU A 248 15.02 5.86 11.37
C LEU A 248 14.97 4.33 11.32
N ALA A 249 14.05 3.75 10.54
CA ALA A 249 13.97 2.30 10.37
C ALA A 249 15.24 1.73 9.70
N LEU A 250 15.74 2.40 8.65
CA LEU A 250 17.01 2.03 8.00
C LEU A 250 18.20 2.18 8.95
N ALA A 251 18.29 3.28 9.69
CA ALA A 251 19.35 3.51 10.67
C ALA A 251 19.31 2.45 11.79
N GLY A 252 18.12 2.14 12.32
CA GLY A 252 17.93 1.09 13.31
C GLY A 252 18.37 -0.28 12.80
N PHE A 253 18.01 -0.63 11.55
CA PHE A 253 18.46 -1.87 10.92
C PHE A 253 19.99 -1.92 10.75
N LEU A 254 20.61 -0.81 10.33
CA LEU A 254 22.06 -0.72 10.20
C LEU A 254 22.76 -0.89 11.55
N VAL A 255 22.26 -0.25 12.61
CA VAL A 255 22.83 -0.40 13.96
C VAL A 255 22.79 -1.84 14.42
N VAL A 256 21.64 -2.52 14.28
CA VAL A 256 21.52 -3.94 14.64
C VAL A 256 22.51 -4.78 13.85
N LYS A 257 22.62 -4.57 12.53
CA LYS A 257 23.54 -5.30 11.65
C LYS A 257 25.03 -5.06 11.96
N TYR A 258 25.40 -3.89 12.49
CA TYR A 258 26.79 -3.60 12.85
C TYR A 258 27.13 -4.00 14.29
N MET A 259 26.13 -4.12 15.16
CA MET A 259 26.32 -4.53 16.56
C MET A 259 26.18 -6.05 16.78
N PHE A 260 25.50 -6.77 15.88
CA PHE A 260 25.23 -8.20 15.95
C PHE A 260 25.50 -8.87 14.59
#